data_AF-A0A3D8YJ49-F1
#
_entry.id   AF-A0A3D8YJ49-F1
#
_cell.length_a   1.000
_cell.length_b   1.000
_cell.length_c   1.000
_cell.angle_alpha   90.00
_cell.angle_beta   90.00
_cell.angle_gamma   90.00
#
_symmetry.space_group_name_H-M   'P 1'
#
loop_
_entity.id
_entity.type
_entity.pdbx_description
1 polymer ?
#
loop_
_entity_poly.entity_id
_entity_poly.type
_entity_poly.pdbx_seq_one_letter_code
_entity_poly.pdbx_strand_id
1 'polypeptide(L)' 'MVITSITKEFLKENLECSDVYAQKMIEWAQGDDKRLYDLFIQKRVERNTRQDMTILEVD' A
#
# COMPACT_ATOMS: atom_id res chain seq x y z
N MET A 1 -20.85 -8.13 -0.08
CA MET A 1 -19.47 -7.86 0.34
C MET A 1 -19.48 -6.53 1.05
N VAL A 2 -19.28 -6.51 2.37
CA VAL A 2 -19.27 -5.27 3.14
C VAL A 2 -17.90 -4.63 2.92
N ILE A 3 -17.83 -3.57 2.10
CA ILE A 3 -16.61 -2.78 2.01
C ILE A 3 -16.65 -1.84 3.22
N THR A 4 -16.05 -2.26 4.33
CA THR A 4 -15.67 -1.32 5.39
C THR A 4 -14.65 -0.38 4.77
N SER A 5 -14.97 0.92 4.71
CA SER A 5 -14.10 1.96 4.16
C SER A 5 -12.66 1.80 4.65
N ILE A 6 -11.70 1.83 3.73
CA ILE A 6 -10.27 1.73 4.06
C ILE A 6 -9.85 3.02 4.74
N THR A 7 -9.56 2.95 6.03
CA THR A 7 -9.11 4.10 6.81
C THR A 7 -7.60 4.30 6.72
N LYS A 8 -7.13 5.48 7.13
CA LYS A 8 -5.70 5.76 7.25
C LYS A 8 -5.04 4.80 8.26
N GLU A 9 -5.69 4.55 9.39
CA GLU A 9 -5.23 3.64 10.44
C GLU A 9 -5.07 2.21 9.91
N PHE A 10 -6.06 1.73 9.13
CA PHE A 10 -5.97 0.42 8.48
C PHE A 10 -4.72 0.30 7.61
N LEU A 11 -4.43 1.31 6.78
CA LEU A 11 -3.24 1.33 5.93
C LEU A 11 -1.94 1.35 6.74
N LYS A 12 -1.90 2.15 7.81
CA LYS A 12 -0.73 2.25 8.69
C LYS A 12 -0.43 0.94 9.37
N GLU A 13 -1.43 0.26 9.92
CA GLU A 13 -1.25 -1.02 10.62
C GLU A 13 -0.89 -2.15 9.66
N ASN A 14 -1.56 -2.24 8.51
CA ASN A 14 -1.37 -3.38 7.60
C ASN A 14 -0.16 -3.24 6.67
N LEU A 15 0.34 -2.01 6.45
CA LEU A 15 1.56 -1.76 5.68
C LEU A 15 2.73 -1.29 6.55
N GLU A 16 2.55 -1.16 7.87
CA GLU A 16 3.48 -0.58 8.84
C GLU A 16 4.15 0.69 8.29
N CYS A 17 3.33 1.57 7.71
CA CYS A 17 3.77 2.75 7.00
C CYS A 17 3.54 4.04 7.80
N SER A 18 4.17 5.13 7.36
CA SER A 18 4.00 6.44 7.99
C SER A 18 2.61 7.03 7.72
N ASP A 19 2.19 7.97 8.58
CA ASP A 19 0.93 8.70 8.41
C ASP A 19 0.84 9.41 7.05
N VAL A 20 1.95 10.01 6.63
CA VAL A 20 2.08 10.70 5.35
C VAL A 20 1.91 9.72 4.18
N TYR A 21 2.50 8.53 4.27
CA TYR A 21 2.37 7.52 3.21
C TYR A 21 0.92 7.06 3.07
N ALA A 22 0.26 6.72 4.19
CA ALA A 22 -1.14 6.33 4.19
C ALA A 22 -2.06 7.43 3.65
N GLN A 23 -1.83 8.70 4.04
CA GLN A 23 -2.55 9.84 3.49
C GLN A 23 -2.38 9.97 1.97
N LYS A 24 -1.16 9.77 1.47
CA LYS A 24 -0.86 9.86 0.03
C LYS A 24 -1.56 8.77 -0.78
N MET A 25 -1.72 7.56 -0.23
CA MET A 25 -2.49 6.50 -0.88
C MET A 25 -3.97 6.89 -1.02
N ILE A 26 -4.56 7.47 0.03
CA ILE A 26 -5.95 7.94 0.03
C ILE A 26 -6.14 9.08 -0.99
N GLU A 27 -5.23 10.06 -0.99
CA GLU A 27 -5.23 11.17 -1.96
C GLU A 27 -5.13 10.66 -3.41
N TRP A 28 -4.27 9.67 -3.65
CA TRP A 28 -4.09 9.07 -4.97
C TRP A 28 -5.34 8.35 -5.48
N ALA A 29 -6.12 7.75 -4.57
CA ALA A 29 -7.35 7.05 -4.92
C ALA A 29 -8.53 8.00 -5.25
N GLN A 30 -8.46 9.28 -4.87
CA GLN A 30 -9.45 10.31 -5.22
C GLN A 30 -10.90 9.94 -4.83
N GLY A 31 -11.08 9.20 -3.73
CA GLY A 31 -12.38 8.73 -3.26
C GLY A 31 -12.91 7.45 -3.93
N ASP A 32 -12.13 6.84 -4.83
CA ASP A 32 -12.44 5.51 -5.37
C ASP A 32 -11.91 4.41 -4.42
N ASP A 33 -12.82 3.84 -3.64
CA ASP A 33 -12.52 2.79 -2.67
C ASP A 33 -11.92 1.53 -3.31
N LYS A 34 -12.38 1.16 -4.53
CA LYS A 34 -11.85 -0.01 -5.22
C LYS A 34 -10.39 0.24 -5.62
N ARG A 35 -10.12 1.43 -6.16
CA ARG A 35 -8.77 1.84 -6.54
C ARG A 35 -7.83 1.91 -5.33
N LEU A 36 -8.32 2.37 -4.18
CA LEU A 36 -7.55 2.37 -2.93
C LEU A 36 -7.25 0.93 -2.47
N TYR A 37 -8.23 0.03 -2.52
CA TYR A 37 -8.05 -1.37 -2.17
C TYR A 37 -7.05 -2.09 -3.09
N ASP A 38 -7.17 -1.90 -4.40
CA ASP A 38 -6.26 -2.48 -5.38
C ASP A 38 -4.81 -2.01 -5.13
N LEU A 39 -4.62 -0.71 -4.84
CA LEU A 39 -3.31 -0.16 -4.48
C LEU A 39 -2.78 -0.77 -3.17
N PHE A 40 -3.64 -0.92 -2.16
CA PHE A 40 -3.27 -1.54 -0.89
C PHE A 40 -2.77 -2.98 -1.11
N ILE A 41 -3.50 -3.80 -1.86
CA ILE A 41 -3.11 -5.18 -2.17
C ILE A 41 -1.79 -5.21 -2.94
N GLN A 42 -1.63 -4.36 -3.96
CA GLN A 42 -0.40 -4.27 -4.73
C GLN A 42 0.81 -3.98 -3.83
N LYS A 43 0.70 -2.99 -2.93
CA LYS A 43 1.80 -2.58 -2.04
C LYS A 43 2.09 -3.61 -0.97
N ARG A 44 1.07 -4.29 -0.47
CA ARG A 44 1.24 -5.40 0.47
C ARG A 44 1.98 -6.57 -0.17
N VAL A 45 1.63 -6.93 -1.40
CA VAL A 45 2.35 -7.97 -2.16
C VAL A 45 3.80 -7.54 -2.39
N GLU A 46 4.04 -6.33 -2.91
CA GLU A 46 5.39 -5.81 -3.14
C GLU A 46 6.27 -5.90 -1.89
N ARG A 47 5.75 -5.50 -0.72
CA ARG A 47 6.48 -5.52 0.54
C ARG A 47 6.82 -6.93 1.02
N ASN A 48 5.94 -7.90 0.76
CA ASN A 48 6.13 -9.29 1.18
C ASN A 48 7.00 -10.10 0.21
N THR A 49 7.08 -9.69 -1.07
CA THR A 49 7.79 -10.45 -2.11
C THR A 49 9.14 -9.86 -2.48
N ARG A 50 9.32 -8.54 -2.35
CA ARG A 50 10.56 -7.88 -2.77
C ARG A 50 11.66 -8.17 -1.74
N GLN A 51 12.82 -8.61 -2.24
CA GLN A 51 14.03 -8.73 -1.44
C GLN A 51 14.46 -7.36 -0.91
N ASP A 52 15.02 -7.33 0.30
CA ASP A 52 15.51 -6.08 0.90
C ASP A 52 16.70 -5.51 0.12
N MET A 53 17.53 -6.39 -0.43
CA MET A 53 18.67 -6.04 -1.27
C MET A 53 18.73 -6.97 -2.49
N THR A 54 18.98 -6.38 -3.65
CA THR A 54 19.26 -7.10 -4.89
C THR A 54 20.60 -6.63 -5.42
N ILE A 55 21.57 -7.54 -5.53
CA ILE A 55 22.90 -7.25 -6.10
C ILE A 55 22.81 -7.46 -7.61
N LEU A 56 23.19 -6.42 -8.36
CA LEU A 56 23.24 -6.48 -9.82
C LEU A 56 24.69 -6.74 -10.23
N GLU A 57 24.94 -7.86 -10.90
CA GLU A 57 26.22 -8.09 -11.58
C GLU A 57 26.23 -7.28 -12.87
N VAL A 58 27.29 -6.50 -13.07
CA VAL A 58 27.50 -5.69 -14.27
C VAL A 58 28.78 -6.20 -14.92
N ASP A 59 28.65 -6.78 -16.11
CA ASP A 59 29.78 -7.24 -16.94
C ASP A 59 30.65 -6.08 -17.45
#